data_AF-A0A1Y5EFC9-F1
#
_entry.id   AF-A0A1Y5EFC9-F1
#
_cell.length_a   1.000
_cell.length_b   1.000
_cell.length_c   1.000
_cell.angle_alpha   90.00
_cell.angle_beta   90.00
_cell.angle_gamma   90.00
#
_symmetry.space_group_name_H-M   'P 1'
#
loop_
_entity.id
_entity.type
_entity.pdbx_description
1 polymer ?
#
loop_
_entity_poly.entity_id
_entity_poly.type
_entity_poly.pdbx_seq_one_letter_code
_entity_poly.pdbx_strand_id
1 'polypeptide(L)' 'MSKALKKRFIAGAVCPKCKALDTMALTKENGVEKVTCVSCGEQMVQTEAQVEKVVRENEQVIGVFKP' A
#
# COMPACT_ATOMS: atom_id res chain seq x y z
N MET A 1 -6.32 -24.07 6.08
CA MET A 1 -7.12 -23.13 5.24
C MET A 1 -6.17 -22.13 4.59
N SER A 2 -5.57 -22.49 3.46
CA SER A 2 -4.59 -21.67 2.74
C SER A 2 -5.31 -20.44 2.19
N LYS A 3 -5.10 -19.28 2.80
CA LYS A 3 -5.71 -18.01 2.42
C LYS A 3 -5.17 -17.61 1.04
N ALA A 4 -5.81 -18.10 -0.02
CA ALA A 4 -5.48 -17.71 -1.38
C ALA A 4 -5.45 -16.18 -1.46
N LEU A 5 -4.34 -15.64 -1.95
CA LEU A 5 -4.16 -14.21 -2.19
C LEU A 5 -5.16 -13.78 -3.28
N LYS A 6 -6.39 -13.44 -2.87
CA LYS A 6 -7.45 -13.02 -3.79
C LYS A 6 -7.14 -11.62 -4.31
N LYS A 7 -6.79 -11.54 -5.59
CA LYS A 7 -6.79 -10.28 -6.34
C LYS A 7 -8.24 -9.81 -6.46
N ARG A 8 -8.54 -8.58 -6.03
CA ARG A 8 -9.87 -7.98 -6.06
C ARG A 8 -9.92 -6.93 -7.16
N PHE A 9 -10.98 -6.93 -7.94
CA PHE A 9 -11.23 -5.88 -8.94
C PHE A 9 -12.07 -4.77 -8.33
N ILE A 10 -11.77 -3.50 -8.65
CA ILE A 10 -12.50 -2.35 -8.12
C ILE A 10 -13.47 -1.82 -9.18
N ALA A 11 -14.75 -2.18 -9.06
CA ALA A 11 -15.80 -1.68 -9.93
C ALA A 11 -16.09 -0.19 -9.66
N GLY A 12 -16.27 0.61 -10.71
CA GLY A 12 -16.52 2.04 -10.64
C GLY A 12 -15.26 2.90 -10.39
N ALA A 13 -14.08 2.28 -10.32
CA ALA A 13 -12.84 3.03 -10.15
C ALA A 13 -12.36 3.63 -11.48
N VAL A 14 -12.19 4.95 -11.49
CA VAL A 14 -11.56 5.68 -12.59
C VAL A 14 -10.08 5.84 -12.28
N CYS A 15 -9.21 5.40 -13.19
CA CYS A 15 -7.79 5.70 -13.07
C CYS A 15 -7.55 7.22 -13.21
N PRO A 16 -6.90 7.90 -12.25
CA PRO A 16 -6.67 9.35 -12.36
C PRO A 16 -5.69 9.73 -13.48
N LYS A 17 -4.83 8.80 -13.92
CA LYS A 17 -3.87 9.06 -15.01
C LYS A 17 -4.48 8.95 -16.40
N CYS A 18 -5.18 7.85 -16.70
CA CYS A 18 -5.72 7.59 -18.04
C CYS A 18 -7.24 7.76 -18.14
N LYS A 19 -7.93 8.08 -17.04
CA LYS A 19 -9.40 8.22 -16.95
C LYS A 19 -10.18 6.97 -17.38
N ALA A 20 -9.52 5.82 -17.44
CA ALA A 20 -10.17 4.57 -17.77
C ALA A 20 -11.03 4.09 -16.58
N LEU A 21 -12.25 3.67 -16.89
CA LEU A 21 -13.22 3.09 -15.95
C LEU A 21 -12.94 1.60 -15.81
N ASP A 22 -13.06 1.06 -14.59
CA ASP A 22 -12.98 -0.38 -14.33
C ASP A 22 -11.61 -0.98 -14.71
N THR A 23 -10.53 -0.26 -14.44
CA THR A 23 -9.16 -0.73 -14.75
C THR A 23 -8.29 -0.92 -13.52
N MET A 24 -8.83 -0.70 -12.31
CA MET A 24 -8.07 -0.77 -11.08
C MET A 24 -8.19 -2.15 -10.42
N ALA A 25 -7.06 -2.80 -10.19
CA ALA A 25 -6.93 -4.10 -9.55
C ALA A 25 -6.24 -3.95 -8.19
N LEU A 26 -6.89 -4.40 -7.12
CA LEU A 26 -6.35 -4.44 -5.77
C LEU A 26 -5.71 -5.80 -5.50
N THR A 27 -4.43 -5.76 -5.14
CA THR A 27 -3.64 -6.92 -4.75
C THR A 27 -3.22 -6.74 -3.29
N LYS A 28 -3.34 -7.80 -2.48
CA LYS A 28 -2.86 -7.77 -1.10
C LYS A 28 -1.61 -8.64 -1.03
N GLU A 29 -0.48 -8.06 -0.69
CA GLU A 29 0.79 -8.76 -0.53
C GLU A 29 1.35 -8.47 0.86
N ASN A 30 1.53 -9.49 1.70
CA ASN A 30 2.14 -9.38 3.04
C ASN A 30 1.49 -8.31 3.95
N GLY A 31 0.18 -8.11 3.84
CA GLY A 31 -0.56 -7.10 4.61
C GLY A 31 -0.67 -5.73 3.92
N VAL A 32 0.12 -5.50 2.87
CA VAL A 32 0.10 -4.26 2.10
C VAL A 32 -0.91 -4.34 0.96
N GLU A 33 -1.79 -3.36 0.87
CA GLU A 33 -2.74 -3.22 -0.23
C GLU A 33 -2.10 -2.41 -1.37
N LYS A 34 -2.04 -3.01 -2.55
CA LYS A 34 -1.49 -2.43 -3.77
C LYS A 34 -2.59 -2.34 -4.81
N VAL A 35 -2.92 -1.13 -5.24
CA VAL A 35 -3.87 -0.87 -6.32
C VAL A 35 -3.10 -0.63 -7.62
N THR A 36 -3.37 -1.40 -8.65
CA THR A 36 -2.70 -1.32 -9.96
C THR A 36 -3.71 -1.04 -11.06
N CYS A 37 -3.47 -0.04 -11.90
CA CYS A 37 -4.21 0.17 -13.13
C CYS A 37 -3.70 -0.78 -14.23
N VAL A 38 -4.58 -1.61 -14.79
CA VAL A 38 -4.20 -2.54 -15.87
C VAL A 38 -3.98 -1.83 -17.21
N SER A 39 -4.54 -0.63 -17.41
CA SER A 39 -4.48 0.06 -18.70
C SER A 39 -3.25 0.95 -18.88
N CYS A 40 -2.79 1.60 -17.81
CA CYS A 40 -1.59 2.45 -17.87
C CYS A 40 -0.43 1.93 -17.02
N GLY A 41 -0.63 0.84 -16.27
CA GLY A 41 0.39 0.27 -15.39
C GLY A 41 0.62 1.05 -14.09
N GLU A 42 -0.19 2.08 -13.81
CA GLU A 42 -0.01 2.88 -12.60
C GLU A 42 -0.26 2.06 -11.33
N GLN A 43 0.70 2.07 -10.40
CA GLN A 43 0.59 1.36 -9.13
C GLN A 43 0.60 2.33 -7.97
N MET A 44 -0.43 2.24 -7.12
CA MET A 44 -0.55 2.94 -5.86
C MET A 44 -0.44 1.92 -4.75
N VAL A 45 0.67 1.98 -4.02
CA VAL A 45 0.87 1.17 -2.83
C VAL A 45 0.30 1.97 -1.66
N GLN A 46 -0.78 1.49 -1.07
CA GLN A 46 -1.20 1.99 0.24
C GLN A 46 -0.40 1.21 1.26
N THR A 47 0.90 1.55 1.39
CA THR A 47 1.63 1.21 2.60
C THR A 47 0.91 1.92 3.73
N GLU A 48 0.63 1.17 4.79
CA GLU A 48 0.07 1.74 5.99
C GLU A 48 1.00 2.89 6.40
N ALA A 49 0.54 4.14 6.24
CA ALA A 49 1.17 5.35 6.79
C ALA A 49 1.29 5.32 8.34
N GLN A 50 1.08 4.14 8.92
CA GLN A 50 1.23 3.73 10.30
C GLN A 50 2.68 3.27 10.58
N VAL A 51 3.42 2.73 9.61
CA VAL A 51 4.78 2.22 9.87
C VAL A 51 5.83 3.34 9.89
N GLU A 52 5.69 4.40 9.07
CA GLU A 52 6.61 5.54 9.14
C GLU A 52 6.46 6.38 10.42
N LYS A 53 5.27 6.38 11.05
CA LYS A 53 5.06 7.08 12.34
C LYS A 53 5.63 6.29 13.52
N VAL A 54 5.51 4.96 13.51
CA VAL A 54 6.01 4.11 14.62
C VAL A 54 7.53 4.08 14.71
N VAL A 55 8.25 4.21 13.58
CA VAL A 55 9.73 4.30 13.60
C VAL A 55 10.19 5.63 14.21
N ARG A 56 9.46 6.74 13.99
CA ARG A 56 9.83 8.06 14.55
C ARG A 56 9.45 8.23 16.02
N GLU A 57 8.46 7.50 16.52
CA GLU A 57 8.06 7.56 17.94
C GLU A 57 8.92 6.69 18.87
N ASN A 58 9.63 5.67 18.35
CA ASN A 58 10.46 4.77 19.16
C ASN A 58 11.97 5.01 19.05
N GLU A 59 12.42 6.03 18.32
CA GLU A 59 13.84 6.40 18.21
C GLU A 59 14.26 7.50 19.20
N GLN A 60 13.54 7.65 20.33
CA GLN A 60 13.99 8.45 21.46
C GLN A 60 14.86 7.62 22.42
N VAL A 61 15.99 7.11 21.92
CA VAL A 61 17.10 6.69 22.77
C VAL A 61 18.05 7.89 22.93
N ILE A 62 17.62 8.91 23.69
CA ILE A 62 18.56 9.91 24.24
C ILE A 62 19.13 9.29 25.51
N GLY A 63 20.13 8.43 25.33
CA GLY A 63 20.72 7.65 26.40
C GLY A 63 22.09 7.12 26.04
N VAL A 64 22.96 7.97 25.48
CA VAL A 64 24.40 7.67 25.40
C VAL A 64 25.12 8.62 26.35
N PHE A 65 25.11 8.24 27.63
CA PHE A 65 26.06 8.75 28.62
C PHE A 65 27.41 8.08 28.32
N LYS A 66 28.37 8.84 27.81
CA LYS A 66 29.78 8.45 27.76
C LYS A 66 30.55 9.39 28.71
N PRO A 67 31.46 8.87 29.56
CA PRO A 67 32.08 9.61 30.66
C PRO A 67 32.91 10.81 30.18
#